data_AF-A0A015L795-F1
#
_entry.id   AF-A0A015L795-F1
#
_cell.length_a   1.000
_cell.length_b   1.000
_cell.length_c   1.000
_cell.angle_alpha   90.00
_cell.angle_beta   90.00
_cell.angle_gamma   90.00
#
_symmetry.space_group_name_H-M   'P 1'
#
loop_
_entity.id
_entity.type
_entity.pdbx_description
1 polymer ?
#
loop_
_entity_poly.entity_id
_entity_poly.type
_entity_poly.pdbx_seq_one_letter_code
_entity_poly.pdbx_strand_id
1 'polypeptide(L)'
;MHINNKSIFLFPFLLLIFNHIPSISSQCIEPPLFGKTHNKACPSVSESQKKPLNKITNSLVNDDDNSNSMIKIMFTCDEKSTPETCKKADIAFKNAATIVENTFDLKVPIAVNASFVKLCGTFIKCAVGQPEPLGAAAPSRLLPIKDNTDGETRLFPQALVKQLQLSEHPEFSPVDIVAGFNSNSNAFWFRGDPPIGKDQVDFEIILVHEFLHGLGFITSWDDYFNANASSLTPTPSFIFTNPEETDGIKEGPITFTGFQEYILDRHLVLTKDNSSLTPIAKKINGFAPLNTKFDDQKAFLDAFTKSPVYKETEIMFKNSITRGSVAIRLVDGENVLIETGLVPFKPGSTFSHVDFDAFGNTTDFLMRFKAPRQVILDDLSPINGDPEYTNPIGPKIISIFKSLGYPMKENSSTFKIISNQNQDSLTKPSQNSNKTKLTTEQQQQQQQTNNAFTITTNTLLLFLSSFLISNLLL
;
A
#
# COMPACT_ATOMS: atom_id res chain seq x y z
N MET A 1 31.80 -42.23 64.06
CA MET A 1 30.43 -41.94 63.61
C MET A 1 30.25 -40.42 63.72
N HIS A 2 30.64 -39.68 62.70
CA HIS A 2 30.48 -38.22 62.63
C HIS A 2 29.90 -37.90 61.25
N ILE A 3 28.66 -37.43 61.24
CA ILE A 3 27.93 -37.03 60.03
C ILE A 3 28.39 -35.61 59.68
N ASN A 4 28.92 -35.47 58.47
CA ASN A 4 29.39 -34.20 57.92
C ASN A 4 28.21 -33.54 57.19
N ASN A 5 27.71 -32.43 57.73
CA ASN A 5 26.57 -31.69 57.20
C ASN A 5 27.07 -30.64 56.21
N LYS A 6 27.17 -31.00 54.93
CA LYS A 6 27.36 -30.04 53.82
C LYS A 6 26.45 -30.42 52.66
N SER A 7 25.21 -29.98 52.73
CA SER A 7 24.34 -29.80 51.57
C SER A 7 23.16 -28.96 52.03
N ILE A 8 23.07 -27.73 51.53
CA ILE A 8 21.89 -26.88 51.31
C ILE A 8 22.47 -25.49 51.07
N PHE A 9 22.48 -25.08 49.80
CA PHE A 9 22.30 -23.72 49.28
C PHE A 9 22.85 -23.69 47.85
N LEU A 10 22.07 -24.26 46.94
CA LEU A 10 22.31 -24.14 45.50
C LEU A 10 20.98 -24.09 44.76
N PHE A 11 20.07 -23.22 45.21
CA PHE A 11 18.82 -22.90 44.51
C PHE A 11 18.36 -21.48 44.86
N PRO A 12 19.04 -20.45 44.33
CA PRO A 12 18.26 -19.34 43.76
C PRO A 12 18.79 -18.83 42.41
N PHE A 13 19.77 -19.49 41.77
CA PHE A 13 20.32 -18.99 40.51
C PHE A 13 19.60 -19.51 39.25
N LEU A 14 18.73 -20.52 39.37
CA LEU A 14 18.01 -21.11 38.23
C LEU A 14 16.71 -20.36 37.86
N LEU A 15 16.25 -19.42 38.69
CA LEU A 15 15.01 -18.65 38.46
C LEU A 15 15.24 -17.29 37.78
N LEU A 16 16.49 -16.87 37.58
CA LEU A 16 16.82 -15.61 36.89
C LEU A 16 17.13 -15.78 35.39
N ILE A 17 17.08 -17.00 34.86
CA ILE A 17 17.39 -17.29 33.44
C ILE A 17 16.11 -17.39 32.58
N PHE A 18 14.90 -17.30 33.16
CA PHE A 18 13.63 -17.37 32.42
C PHE A 18 13.02 -16.02 32.02
N ASN A 19 13.67 -14.88 32.31
CA ASN A 19 13.13 -13.54 31.96
C ASN A 19 13.68 -12.93 30.67
N HIS A 20 14.46 -13.67 29.89
CA HIS A 20 14.83 -13.29 28.53
C HIS A 20 14.44 -14.42 27.57
N ILE A 21 13.15 -14.71 27.48
CA ILE A 21 12.62 -15.24 26.23
C ILE A 21 12.73 -14.06 25.24
N PRO A 22 13.62 -14.11 24.23
CA PRO A 22 13.60 -13.10 23.19
C PRO A 22 12.19 -13.11 22.62
N SER A 23 11.49 -11.98 22.71
CA SER A 23 10.26 -11.78 21.96
C SER A 23 10.55 -12.18 20.52
N ILE A 24 9.82 -13.15 19.99
CA ILE A 24 10.00 -13.60 18.61
C ILE A 24 9.62 -12.39 17.75
N SER A 25 10.63 -11.64 17.32
CA SER A 25 10.44 -10.48 16.46
C SER A 25 9.93 -11.00 15.12
N SER A 26 8.71 -10.63 14.75
CA SER A 26 8.20 -10.89 13.42
C SER A 26 8.93 -9.99 12.42
N GLN A 27 9.10 -10.46 11.18
CA GLN A 27 9.57 -9.61 10.10
C GLN A 27 8.36 -9.12 9.30
N CYS A 28 8.13 -7.82 9.35
CA CYS A 28 7.14 -7.12 8.55
C CYS A 28 7.77 -6.64 7.25
N ILE A 29 6.93 -6.39 6.26
CA ILE A 29 7.35 -5.82 4.98
C ILE A 29 6.86 -4.38 4.90
N GLU A 30 7.76 -3.45 4.61
CA GLU A 30 7.44 -2.05 4.29
C GLU A 30 7.61 -1.89 2.77
N PRO A 31 6.52 -1.97 1.98
CA PRO A 31 6.61 -1.71 0.56
C PRO A 31 6.84 -0.21 0.36
N PRO A 32 7.84 0.20 -0.44
CA PRO A 32 7.97 1.60 -0.78
C PRO A 32 6.82 2.00 -1.71
N LEU A 33 6.58 3.29 -1.81
CA LEU A 33 5.66 3.82 -2.82
C LEU A 33 6.16 3.46 -4.24
N PHE A 34 7.48 3.47 -4.43
CA PHE A 34 8.16 3.02 -5.64
C PHE A 34 9.48 2.34 -5.28
N GLY A 35 9.78 1.18 -5.88
CA GLY A 35 11.05 0.49 -5.70
C GLY A 35 10.95 -0.81 -4.91
N LYS A 36 12.02 -1.18 -4.19
CA LYS A 36 12.16 -2.48 -3.51
C LYS A 36 11.59 -2.46 -2.10
N THR A 37 10.87 -3.52 -1.73
CA THR A 37 10.35 -3.77 -0.38
C THR A 37 11.46 -3.88 0.66
N HIS A 38 11.21 -3.38 1.88
CA HIS A 38 12.14 -3.49 2.99
C HIS A 38 11.60 -4.40 4.10
N ASN A 39 12.44 -5.34 4.57
CA ASN A 39 12.13 -6.12 5.76
C ASN A 39 12.42 -5.28 7.01
N LYS A 40 11.44 -5.20 7.90
CA LYS A 40 11.51 -4.46 9.15
C LYS A 40 11.19 -5.38 10.32
N ALA A 41 12.03 -5.35 11.36
CA ALA A 41 11.70 -5.99 12.63
C ALA A 41 10.47 -5.31 13.25
N CYS A 42 9.45 -6.10 13.57
CA CYS A 42 8.21 -5.65 14.20
C CYS A 42 7.85 -6.66 15.31
N PRO A 43 8.25 -6.40 16.57
CA PRO A 43 7.96 -7.30 17.66
C PRO A 43 6.45 -7.44 17.87
N SER A 44 6.01 -8.59 18.39
CA SER A 44 4.63 -8.76 18.84
C SER A 44 4.34 -7.81 20.01
N VAL A 45 3.21 -7.12 19.97
CA VAL A 45 2.73 -6.22 21.02
C VAL A 45 1.36 -6.68 21.51
N SER A 46 1.13 -6.55 22.82
CA SER A 46 -0.16 -6.84 23.45
C SER A 46 -0.98 -5.57 23.65
N GLU A 47 -2.30 -5.70 23.61
CA GLU A 47 -3.27 -4.60 23.77
C GLU A 47 -3.09 -3.75 25.05
N SER A 48 -2.44 -4.29 26.10
CA SER A 48 -2.14 -3.58 27.36
C SER A 48 -0.99 -2.56 27.29
N GLN A 49 -0.21 -2.55 26.19
CA GLN A 49 0.91 -1.61 25.99
C GLN A 49 0.52 -0.34 25.20
N LYS A 50 -0.80 -0.03 25.12
CA LYS A 50 -1.35 1.20 24.52
C LYS A 50 -0.68 2.46 25.09
N LYS A 51 0.38 2.98 24.46
CA LYS A 51 0.33 4.41 24.11
C LYS A 51 -0.88 4.54 23.20
N PRO A 52 -1.82 5.47 23.44
CA PRO A 52 -3.02 5.51 22.61
C PRO A 52 -2.53 5.71 21.18
N LEU A 53 -2.76 4.74 20.30
CA LEU A 53 -2.39 4.83 18.89
C LEU A 53 -3.00 6.11 18.28
N ASN A 54 -4.20 6.47 18.76
CA ASN A 54 -4.89 7.73 18.52
C ASN A 54 -4.07 8.97 18.91
N LYS A 55 -3.27 8.92 19.98
CA LYS A 55 -2.44 10.05 20.44
C LYS A 55 -1.24 10.27 19.51
N ILE A 56 -0.67 9.22 18.93
CA ILE A 56 0.44 9.32 17.96
C ILE A 56 -0.11 9.83 16.63
N THR A 57 -1.19 9.24 16.14
CA THR A 57 -1.84 9.70 14.90
C THR A 57 -2.30 11.16 14.99
N ASN A 58 -2.91 11.57 16.11
CA ASN A 58 -3.32 12.97 16.30
C ASN A 58 -2.12 13.92 16.47
N SER A 59 -0.96 13.44 16.94
CA SER A 59 0.25 14.27 17.06
C SER A 59 1.01 14.48 15.74
N LEU A 60 0.72 13.68 14.71
CA LEU A 60 1.39 13.74 13.41
C LEU A 60 0.65 14.62 12.39
N VAL A 61 -0.57 15.05 12.70
CA VAL A 61 -1.39 15.93 11.87
C VAL A 61 -1.38 17.33 12.50
N ASN A 62 -1.10 18.37 11.70
CA ASN A 62 -1.28 19.75 12.15
C ASN A 62 -2.79 20.02 12.25
N ASP A 63 -3.24 20.16 13.50
CA ASP A 63 -4.63 20.15 13.95
C ASP A 63 -5.35 21.51 13.71
N ASP A 64 -5.27 22.05 12.49
CA ASP A 64 -6.03 23.27 12.12
C ASP A 64 -7.46 22.96 11.67
N ASP A 65 -7.83 21.68 11.49
CA ASP A 65 -9.20 21.25 11.24
C ASP A 65 -9.65 20.30 12.37
N ASN A 66 -10.49 20.83 13.26
CA ASN A 66 -11.23 20.13 14.31
C ASN A 66 -12.15 19.05 13.70
N SER A 67 -11.58 17.95 13.17
CA SER A 67 -12.34 16.93 12.45
C SER A 67 -12.29 15.59 13.19
N ASN A 68 -13.48 15.09 13.53
CA ASN A 68 -13.73 13.71 13.97
C ASN A 68 -13.49 12.67 12.84
N SER A 69 -12.74 13.03 11.78
CA SER A 69 -12.45 12.16 10.64
C SER A 69 -11.63 10.94 11.07
N MET A 70 -11.96 9.77 10.51
CA MET A 70 -11.28 8.49 10.74
C MET A 70 -10.11 8.25 9.76
N ILE A 71 -10.00 9.02 8.69
CA ILE A 71 -8.88 9.01 7.74
C ILE A 71 -8.09 10.31 7.93
N LYS A 72 -6.95 10.20 8.61
CA LYS A 72 -6.09 11.33 8.98
C LYS A 72 -5.03 11.57 7.92
N ILE A 73 -5.16 12.64 7.15
CA ILE A 73 -4.23 12.99 6.07
C ILE A 73 -3.10 13.89 6.58
N MET A 74 -1.86 13.42 6.43
CA MET A 74 -0.64 14.23 6.52
C MET A 74 -0.27 14.66 5.11
N PHE A 75 -0.64 15.88 4.73
CA PHE A 75 -0.48 16.35 3.36
C PHE A 75 0.81 17.16 3.16
N THR A 76 1.58 16.79 2.13
CA THR A 76 2.73 17.56 1.64
C THR A 76 2.50 17.97 0.19
N CYS A 77 2.65 19.26 -0.12
CA CYS A 77 2.56 19.77 -1.50
C CYS A 77 3.93 20.22 -2.00
N ASP A 78 4.15 20.11 -3.31
CA ASP A 78 5.32 20.65 -4.01
C ASP A 78 5.44 22.15 -3.79
N GLU A 79 6.61 22.63 -3.34
CA GLU A 79 6.89 24.06 -3.20
C GLU A 79 6.79 24.82 -4.53
N LYS A 80 6.90 24.12 -5.66
CA LYS A 80 6.78 24.71 -7.01
C LYS A 80 5.34 24.75 -7.51
N SER A 81 4.40 24.07 -6.86
CA SER A 81 2.98 24.16 -7.19
C SER A 81 2.41 25.50 -6.72
N THR A 82 1.42 26.01 -7.45
CA THR A 82 0.73 27.24 -7.00
C THR A 82 -0.05 26.98 -5.70
N PRO A 83 -0.20 27.98 -4.82
CA PRO A 83 -1.03 27.85 -3.61
C PRO A 83 -2.45 27.37 -3.93
N GLU A 84 -3.02 27.82 -5.05
CA GLU A 84 -4.35 27.42 -5.52
C GLU A 84 -4.40 25.94 -5.89
N THR A 85 -3.41 25.42 -6.63
CA THR A 85 -3.31 23.99 -6.97
C THR A 85 -3.14 23.15 -5.72
N CYS A 86 -2.24 23.54 -4.80
CA CYS A 86 -2.06 22.82 -3.54
C CYS A 86 -3.34 22.76 -2.70
N LYS A 87 -4.09 23.87 -2.64
CA LYS A 87 -5.38 23.91 -1.94
C LYS A 87 -6.42 22.99 -2.58
N LYS A 88 -6.48 22.94 -3.92
CA LYS A 88 -7.38 22.02 -4.63
C LYS A 88 -7.02 20.56 -4.37
N ALA A 89 -5.73 20.23 -4.38
CA ALA A 89 -5.25 18.90 -4.03
C ALA A 89 -5.62 18.53 -2.59
N ASP A 90 -5.37 19.40 -1.60
CA ASP A 90 -5.75 19.18 -0.19
C ASP A 90 -7.26 18.91 -0.03
N ILE A 91 -8.10 19.72 -0.68
CA ILE A 91 -9.56 19.52 -0.68
C ILE A 91 -9.92 18.16 -1.29
N ALA A 92 -9.31 17.79 -2.41
CA ALA A 92 -9.56 16.51 -3.05
C ALA A 92 -9.16 15.33 -2.14
N PHE A 93 -8.03 15.42 -1.41
CA PHE A 93 -7.65 14.43 -0.40
C PHE A 93 -8.70 14.28 0.71
N LYS A 94 -9.22 15.40 1.21
CA LYS A 94 -10.29 15.40 2.23
C LYS A 94 -11.60 14.81 1.69
N ASN A 95 -11.92 15.06 0.42
CA ASN A 95 -13.08 14.45 -0.25
C ASN A 95 -12.92 12.94 -0.41
N ALA A 96 -11.75 12.47 -0.85
CA ALA A 96 -11.43 11.05 -0.97
C ALA A 96 -11.47 10.33 0.40
N ALA A 97 -10.92 10.96 1.45
CA ALA A 97 -11.04 10.50 2.82
C ALA A 97 -12.52 10.34 3.24
N THR A 98 -13.36 11.33 2.93
CA THR A 98 -14.79 11.31 3.23
C THR A 98 -15.52 10.17 2.50
N ILE A 99 -15.18 9.89 1.24
CA ILE A 99 -15.72 8.75 0.48
C ILE A 99 -15.41 7.43 1.19
N VAL A 100 -14.14 7.22 1.55
CA VAL A 100 -13.69 6.00 2.24
C VAL A 100 -14.37 5.86 3.59
N GLU A 101 -14.45 6.92 4.40
CA GLU A 101 -15.13 6.91 5.70
C GLU A 101 -16.63 6.64 5.62
N ASN A 102 -17.29 7.05 4.53
CA ASN A 102 -18.72 6.75 4.35
C ASN A 102 -18.97 5.34 3.85
N THR A 103 -17.93 4.65 3.38
CA THR A 103 -18.01 3.26 2.96
C THR A 103 -17.73 2.31 4.13
N PHE A 104 -16.65 2.55 4.86
CA PHE A 104 -16.16 1.67 5.91
C PHE A 104 -16.56 2.17 7.31
N ASP A 105 -16.97 1.26 8.19
CA ASP A 105 -17.25 1.57 9.60
C ASP A 105 -15.98 1.44 10.43
N LEU A 106 -15.00 2.30 10.14
CA LEU A 106 -13.66 2.25 10.73
C LEU A 106 -13.74 2.36 12.26
N LYS A 107 -13.05 1.46 12.96
CA LYS A 107 -13.00 1.42 14.43
C LYS A 107 -11.81 2.18 14.99
N VAL A 108 -10.75 2.28 14.21
CA VAL A 108 -9.50 2.97 14.57
C VAL A 108 -9.08 3.87 13.41
N PRO A 109 -8.64 5.12 13.69
CA PRO A 109 -8.21 6.02 12.64
C PRO A 109 -7.06 5.44 11.79
N ILE A 110 -7.11 5.71 10.49
CA ILE A 110 -6.09 5.35 9.51
C ILE A 110 -5.32 6.62 9.18
N ALA A 111 -4.00 6.59 9.37
CA ALA A 111 -3.10 7.69 9.06
C ALA A 111 -2.53 7.55 7.65
N VAL A 112 -2.68 8.57 6.82
CA VAL A 112 -2.20 8.60 5.44
C VAL A 112 -1.11 9.64 5.33
N ASN A 113 0.09 9.23 4.91
CA ASN A 113 1.14 10.15 4.48
C ASN A 113 0.99 10.39 2.98
N ALA A 114 0.45 11.55 2.63
CA ALA A 114 0.07 11.90 1.27
C ALA A 114 0.96 13.03 0.72
N SER A 115 1.44 12.86 -0.50
CA SER A 115 2.25 13.86 -1.20
C SER A 115 1.67 14.21 -2.58
N PHE A 116 1.58 15.50 -2.88
CA PHE A 116 1.32 16.03 -4.22
C PHE A 116 2.58 16.73 -4.70
N VAL A 117 3.50 15.96 -5.28
CA VAL A 117 4.86 16.38 -5.63
C VAL A 117 5.27 15.82 -6.98
N LYS A 118 6.32 16.36 -7.58
CA LYS A 118 6.84 15.83 -8.84
C LYS A 118 7.36 14.41 -8.61
N LEU A 119 6.65 13.38 -9.10
CA LEU A 119 7.07 11.99 -8.88
C LEU A 119 8.37 11.67 -9.64
N CYS A 120 8.44 12.13 -10.88
CA CYS A 120 9.61 11.96 -11.74
C CYS A 120 10.81 12.78 -11.24
N GLY A 121 11.89 12.10 -10.90
CA GLY A 121 13.11 12.69 -10.34
C GLY A 121 13.12 12.78 -8.80
N THR A 122 11.97 12.67 -8.14
CA THR A 122 11.89 12.60 -6.67
C THR A 122 11.84 11.16 -6.18
N PHE A 123 10.95 10.35 -6.75
CA PHE A 123 10.75 8.96 -6.33
C PHE A 123 11.11 7.95 -7.41
N ILE A 124 10.93 8.32 -8.68
CA ILE A 124 11.15 7.42 -9.81
C ILE A 124 11.91 8.09 -10.95
N LYS A 125 12.64 7.28 -11.71
CA LYS A 125 13.18 7.69 -13.00
C LYS A 125 12.11 7.48 -14.07
N CYS A 126 11.55 8.57 -14.57
CA CYS A 126 10.63 8.53 -15.71
C CYS A 126 11.44 8.60 -17.02
N ALA A 127 11.07 7.77 -17.99
CA ALA A 127 11.69 7.80 -19.30
C ALA A 127 11.10 8.94 -20.14
N VAL A 128 11.97 9.67 -20.86
CA VAL A 128 11.55 10.73 -21.77
C VAL A 128 10.60 10.16 -22.84
N GLY A 129 9.43 10.78 -23.01
CA GLY A 129 8.43 10.36 -23.99
C GLY A 129 7.50 9.23 -23.54
N GLN A 130 7.59 8.78 -22.27
CA GLN A 130 6.60 7.90 -21.66
C GLN A 130 5.61 8.71 -20.80
N PRO A 131 4.34 8.28 -20.69
CA PRO A 131 3.40 8.86 -19.74
C PRO A 131 3.98 8.81 -18.32
N GLU A 132 3.97 9.95 -17.63
CA GLU A 132 4.37 10.01 -16.22
C GLU A 132 3.23 9.43 -15.37
N PRO A 133 3.53 8.70 -14.28
CA PRO A 133 2.48 8.19 -13.43
C PRO A 133 1.69 9.32 -12.79
N LEU A 134 0.37 9.12 -12.71
CA LEU A 134 -0.53 10.07 -12.08
C LEU A 134 -0.43 9.98 -10.56
N GLY A 135 -0.46 8.77 -10.01
CA GLY A 135 -0.32 8.54 -8.59
C GLY A 135 0.06 7.11 -8.27
N ALA A 136 0.29 6.85 -7.00
CA ALA A 136 0.41 5.52 -6.42
C ALA A 136 0.07 5.61 -4.93
N ALA A 137 -0.38 4.50 -4.35
CA ALA A 137 -0.39 4.30 -2.92
C ALA A 137 -0.20 2.83 -2.55
N ALA A 138 0.30 2.61 -1.33
CA ALA A 138 0.51 1.29 -0.77
C ALA A 138 0.31 1.32 0.75
N PRO A 139 0.02 0.16 1.37
CA PRO A 139 0.15 0.03 2.82
C PRO A 139 1.57 0.41 3.23
N SER A 140 1.75 1.23 4.26
CA SER A 140 3.09 1.56 4.77
C SER A 140 3.81 0.34 5.35
N ARG A 141 3.04 -0.65 5.82
CA ARG A 141 3.52 -1.90 6.38
C ARG A 141 2.51 -3.02 6.18
N LEU A 142 3.05 -4.18 5.88
CA LEU A 142 2.40 -5.47 5.80
C LEU A 142 2.87 -6.34 6.97
N LEU A 143 1.91 -6.88 7.72
CA LEU A 143 2.14 -7.62 8.96
C LEU A 143 1.87 -9.11 8.72
N PRO A 144 2.78 -10.02 9.12
CA PRO A 144 2.50 -11.45 9.06
C PRO A 144 1.48 -11.83 10.13
N ILE A 145 0.29 -12.24 9.70
CA ILE A 145 -0.79 -12.71 10.57
C ILE A 145 -1.16 -14.12 10.14
N LYS A 146 -1.34 -15.00 11.14
CA LYS A 146 -1.88 -16.33 10.90
C LYS A 146 -3.39 -16.23 10.66
N ASP A 147 -3.82 -16.61 9.47
CA ASP A 147 -5.23 -16.68 9.12
C ASP A 147 -5.87 -17.87 9.82
N ASN A 148 -6.87 -17.61 10.67
CA ASN A 148 -7.54 -18.66 11.45
C ASN A 148 -8.49 -19.51 10.58
N THR A 149 -8.77 -19.12 9.34
CA THR A 149 -9.69 -19.84 8.45
C THR A 149 -9.05 -21.07 7.82
N ASP A 150 -7.76 -21.00 7.46
CA ASP A 150 -7.01 -22.09 6.82
C ASP A 150 -5.64 -22.37 7.46
N GLY A 151 -5.24 -21.59 8.46
CA GLY A 151 -4.01 -21.77 9.22
C GLY A 151 -2.76 -21.18 8.56
N GLU A 152 -2.89 -20.58 7.37
CA GLU A 152 -1.75 -20.00 6.64
C GLU A 152 -1.35 -18.63 7.19
N THR A 153 -0.04 -18.35 7.20
CA THR A 153 0.44 -17.01 7.52
C THR A 153 0.45 -16.16 6.26
N ARG A 154 -0.31 -15.06 6.27
CA ARG A 154 -0.35 -14.08 5.18
C ARG A 154 0.05 -12.70 5.66
N LEU A 155 0.38 -11.84 4.72
CA LEU A 155 0.72 -10.45 4.96
C LEU A 155 -0.53 -9.58 4.86
N PHE A 156 -0.86 -8.91 5.96
CA PHE A 156 -2.03 -8.05 6.08
C PHE A 156 -1.59 -6.58 6.10
N PRO A 157 -2.25 -5.68 5.36
CA PRO A 157 -2.08 -4.24 5.53
C PRO A 157 -2.30 -3.85 6.99
N GLN A 158 -1.41 -3.03 7.56
CA GLN A 158 -1.58 -2.60 8.95
C GLN A 158 -2.92 -1.86 9.17
N ALA A 159 -3.39 -1.13 8.17
CA ALA A 159 -4.69 -0.46 8.18
C ALA A 159 -5.83 -1.44 8.47
N LEU A 160 -5.80 -2.64 7.88
CA LEU A 160 -6.77 -3.72 8.10
C LEU A 160 -6.60 -4.33 9.49
N VAL A 161 -5.36 -4.65 9.90
CA VAL A 161 -5.10 -5.27 11.22
C VAL A 161 -5.61 -4.40 12.36
N LYS A 162 -5.52 -3.07 12.24
CA LYS A 162 -6.14 -2.13 13.20
C LYS A 162 -7.65 -2.31 13.33
N GLN A 163 -8.36 -2.62 12.24
CA GLN A 163 -9.82 -2.80 12.26
C GLN A 163 -10.25 -4.17 12.81
N LEU A 164 -9.36 -5.17 12.73
CA LEU A 164 -9.58 -6.50 13.29
C LEU A 164 -9.54 -6.52 14.82
N GLN A 165 -8.92 -5.51 15.46
CA GLN A 165 -8.83 -5.38 16.92
C GLN A 165 -8.29 -6.65 17.60
N LEU A 166 -7.23 -7.23 17.02
CA LEU A 166 -6.56 -8.41 17.57
C LEU A 166 -5.92 -8.06 18.92
N SER A 167 -6.01 -8.97 19.89
CA SER A 167 -5.42 -8.80 21.23
C SER A 167 -3.88 -8.78 21.20
N GLU A 168 -3.30 -9.48 20.22
CA GLU A 168 -1.87 -9.53 19.94
C GLU A 168 -1.66 -9.35 18.43
N HIS A 169 -0.69 -8.53 18.06
CA HIS A 169 -0.32 -8.30 16.67
C HIS A 169 1.13 -7.79 16.58
N PRO A 170 1.79 -7.90 15.41
CA PRO A 170 3.06 -7.22 15.18
C PRO A 170 2.94 -5.70 15.31
N GLU A 171 3.99 -5.03 15.78
CA GLU A 171 4.00 -3.57 15.94
C GLU A 171 3.68 -2.82 14.63
N PHE A 172 2.87 -1.76 14.74
CA PHE A 172 2.49 -0.89 13.62
C PHE A 172 3.58 0.13 13.27
N SER A 173 3.60 0.57 12.01
CA SER A 173 4.31 1.78 11.59
C SER A 173 3.51 3.05 12.02
N PRO A 174 4.13 4.22 12.19
CA PRO A 174 3.44 5.45 12.58
C PRO A 174 2.32 5.89 11.62
N VAL A 175 2.46 5.60 10.32
CA VAL A 175 1.48 5.87 9.28
C VAL A 175 0.97 4.54 8.72
N ASP A 176 -0.25 4.49 8.18
CA ASP A 176 -0.89 3.29 7.63
C ASP A 176 -0.80 3.16 6.12
N ILE A 177 -0.89 4.29 5.43
CA ILE A 177 -0.85 4.39 3.97
C ILE A 177 0.19 5.42 3.60
N VAL A 178 0.99 5.11 2.58
CA VAL A 178 1.82 6.08 1.89
C VAL A 178 1.23 6.31 0.50
N ALA A 179 1.08 7.56 0.09
CA ALA A 179 0.49 7.92 -1.18
C ALA A 179 1.21 9.11 -1.82
N GLY A 180 1.38 9.08 -3.14
CA GLY A 180 2.05 10.14 -3.88
C GLY A 180 1.43 10.36 -5.24
N PHE A 181 1.24 11.63 -5.61
CA PHE A 181 0.55 12.06 -6.82
C PHE A 181 1.36 13.13 -7.52
N ASN A 182 1.39 13.09 -8.85
CA ASN A 182 2.31 13.88 -9.66
C ASN A 182 1.87 15.33 -9.82
N SER A 183 2.50 16.23 -9.07
CA SER A 183 2.19 17.68 -9.10
C SER A 183 2.38 18.33 -10.48
N ASN A 184 3.20 17.74 -11.35
CA ASN A 184 3.51 18.27 -12.68
C ASN A 184 2.60 17.69 -13.79
N SER A 185 1.57 16.92 -13.42
CA SER A 185 0.65 16.36 -14.38
C SER A 185 -0.38 17.38 -14.84
N ASN A 186 -0.45 17.62 -16.16
CA ASN A 186 -1.52 18.40 -16.78
C ASN A 186 -2.81 17.58 -16.98
N ALA A 187 -2.81 16.30 -16.61
CA ALA A 187 -3.98 15.44 -16.78
C ALA A 187 -5.02 15.61 -15.66
N PHE A 188 -4.69 16.27 -14.55
CA PHE A 188 -5.64 16.43 -13.46
C PHE A 188 -6.67 17.50 -13.76
N TRP A 189 -7.92 17.14 -13.48
CA TRP A 189 -9.03 18.05 -13.28
C TRP A 189 -9.40 18.04 -11.80
N PHE A 190 -9.62 19.21 -11.23
CA PHE A 190 -10.04 19.35 -9.84
C PHE A 190 -11.49 19.82 -9.77
N ARG A 191 -12.22 19.36 -8.74
CA ARG A 191 -13.58 19.82 -8.49
C ARG A 191 -13.66 21.35 -8.41
N GLY A 192 -14.54 21.93 -9.22
CA GLY A 192 -14.70 23.39 -9.37
C GLY A 192 -13.88 24.02 -10.50
N ASP A 193 -13.05 23.25 -11.20
CA ASP A 193 -12.46 23.68 -12.47
C ASP A 193 -13.52 23.81 -13.58
N PRO A 194 -13.21 24.53 -14.68
CA PRO A 194 -14.03 24.48 -15.90
C PRO A 194 -14.30 23.03 -16.34
N PRO A 195 -15.30 22.80 -17.22
CA PRO A 195 -15.68 21.45 -17.64
C PRO A 195 -14.47 20.59 -18.04
N ILE A 196 -14.44 19.35 -17.54
CA ILE A 196 -13.32 18.43 -17.71
C ILE A 196 -12.99 18.21 -19.19
N GLY A 197 -11.71 18.37 -19.52
CA GLY A 197 -11.20 18.17 -20.87
C GLY A 197 -11.11 16.69 -21.27
N LYS A 198 -11.04 16.44 -22.58
CA LYS A 198 -10.93 15.08 -23.17
C LYS A 198 -9.72 14.27 -22.66
N ASP A 199 -8.63 14.97 -22.33
CA ASP A 199 -7.38 14.35 -21.88
C ASP A 199 -7.23 14.45 -20.35
N GLN A 200 -8.23 14.99 -19.64
CA GLN A 200 -8.18 15.12 -18.20
C GLN A 200 -8.90 13.95 -17.50
N VAL A 201 -8.46 13.69 -16.29
CA VAL A 201 -9.02 12.74 -15.34
C VAL A 201 -9.36 13.50 -14.07
N ASP A 202 -10.51 13.21 -13.48
CA ASP A 202 -10.89 13.73 -12.17
C ASP A 202 -9.90 13.22 -11.10
N PHE A 203 -9.25 14.15 -10.42
CA PHE A 203 -8.25 13.81 -9.41
C PHE A 203 -8.83 13.00 -8.24
N GLU A 204 -10.10 13.19 -7.89
CA GLU A 204 -10.76 12.42 -6.82
C GLU A 204 -10.93 10.95 -7.19
N ILE A 205 -11.11 10.61 -8.49
CA ILE A 205 -11.13 9.20 -8.95
C ILE A 205 -9.80 8.53 -8.61
N ILE A 206 -8.69 9.20 -8.93
CA ILE A 206 -7.34 8.67 -8.71
C ILE A 206 -7.07 8.54 -7.21
N LEU A 207 -7.43 9.54 -6.41
CA LEU A 207 -7.24 9.50 -4.96
C LEU A 207 -7.96 8.33 -4.29
N VAL A 208 -9.24 8.11 -4.61
CA VAL A 208 -10.01 7.01 -4.00
C VAL A 208 -9.45 5.66 -4.45
N HIS A 209 -9.15 5.52 -5.74
CA HIS A 209 -8.50 4.33 -6.30
C HIS A 209 -7.22 3.96 -5.53
N GLU A 210 -6.31 4.92 -5.38
CA GLU A 210 -5.06 4.69 -4.68
C GLU A 210 -5.28 4.41 -3.18
N PHE A 211 -6.24 5.08 -2.53
CA PHE A 211 -6.57 4.75 -1.13
C PHE A 211 -7.00 3.29 -0.96
N LEU A 212 -7.72 2.72 -1.92
CA LEU A 212 -8.09 1.29 -1.89
C LEU A 212 -6.87 0.38 -2.02
N HIS A 213 -5.86 0.72 -2.83
CA HIS A 213 -4.58 0.01 -2.81
C HIS A 213 -3.91 0.10 -1.44
N GLY A 214 -3.88 1.29 -0.83
CA GLY A 214 -3.37 1.49 0.53
C GLY A 214 -4.09 0.68 1.61
N LEU A 215 -5.38 0.42 1.42
CA LEU A 215 -6.20 -0.42 2.30
C LEU A 215 -6.05 -1.92 2.05
N GLY A 216 -5.41 -2.35 0.96
CA GLY A 216 -5.12 -3.77 0.74
C GLY A 216 -5.67 -4.39 -0.52
N PHE A 217 -6.17 -3.59 -1.48
CA PHE A 217 -6.43 -4.11 -2.83
C PHE A 217 -5.10 -4.31 -3.57
N ILE A 218 -4.28 -5.24 -3.10
CA ILE A 218 -2.95 -5.54 -3.64
C ILE A 218 -2.70 -7.04 -3.56
N THR A 219 -1.94 -7.56 -4.52
CA THR A 219 -1.55 -8.97 -4.58
C THR A 219 -0.04 -9.13 -4.34
N SER A 220 0.37 -10.30 -3.86
CA SER A 220 1.79 -10.68 -3.80
C SER A 220 2.29 -11.37 -5.07
N TRP A 221 1.42 -11.63 -6.06
CA TRP A 221 1.80 -12.36 -7.26
C TRP A 221 2.45 -11.43 -8.30
N ASP A 222 3.76 -11.55 -8.48
CA ASP A 222 4.53 -10.81 -9.47
C ASP A 222 5.74 -11.63 -9.98
N ASP A 223 6.45 -11.11 -10.99
CA ASP A 223 7.75 -11.62 -11.42
C ASP A 223 8.86 -10.87 -10.68
N TYR A 224 9.35 -11.49 -9.61
CA TYR A 224 10.40 -10.93 -8.76
C TYR A 224 11.83 -11.15 -9.29
N PHE A 225 11.99 -11.91 -10.37
CA PHE A 225 13.28 -12.49 -10.73
C PHE A 225 13.75 -12.13 -12.13
N ASN A 226 12.84 -11.86 -13.06
CA ASN A 226 13.17 -11.65 -14.47
C ASN A 226 12.99 -10.20 -14.88
N ALA A 227 13.94 -9.68 -15.66
CA ALA A 227 13.82 -8.34 -16.26
C ALA A 227 12.63 -8.26 -17.24
N ASN A 228 12.40 -9.34 -17.98
CA ASN A 228 11.20 -9.55 -18.78
C ASN A 228 10.37 -10.63 -18.09
N ALA A 229 9.15 -10.28 -17.68
CA ALA A 229 8.31 -11.20 -16.93
C ALA A 229 8.10 -12.52 -17.71
N SER A 230 8.30 -13.63 -17.03
CA SER A 230 8.19 -15.00 -17.54
C SER A 230 7.76 -16.02 -16.49
N SER A 231 7.77 -15.64 -15.20
CA SER A 231 7.28 -16.45 -14.10
C SER A 231 6.54 -15.60 -13.08
N LEU A 232 5.55 -16.17 -12.39
CA LEU A 232 4.89 -15.53 -11.26
C LEU A 232 5.00 -16.35 -9.98
N THR A 233 5.34 -15.68 -8.89
CA THR A 233 5.31 -16.23 -7.53
C THR A 233 4.64 -15.25 -6.59
N PRO A 234 4.14 -15.68 -5.42
CA PRO A 234 3.95 -14.77 -4.30
C PRO A 234 5.27 -14.07 -3.92
N THR A 235 5.21 -13.04 -3.07
CA THR A 235 6.39 -12.25 -2.65
C THR A 235 7.44 -13.15 -1.98
N PRO A 236 8.66 -13.27 -2.52
CA PRO A 236 9.71 -14.06 -1.86
C PRO A 236 10.20 -13.34 -0.60
N SER A 237 10.41 -14.11 0.46
CA SER A 237 10.85 -13.62 1.77
C SER A 237 12.23 -14.18 2.11
N PHE A 238 13.10 -13.29 2.60
CA PHE A 238 14.50 -13.61 2.92
C PHE A 238 14.98 -12.92 4.19
N ILE A 239 15.78 -13.63 4.99
CA ILE A 239 16.59 -13.05 6.07
C ILE A 239 18.04 -12.94 5.59
N PHE A 240 18.57 -11.73 5.52
CA PHE A 240 19.97 -11.48 5.19
C PHE A 240 20.84 -11.66 6.45
N THR A 241 21.93 -12.42 6.33
CA THR A 241 22.91 -12.59 7.41
C THR A 241 24.17 -11.79 7.05
N ASN A 242 24.56 -10.85 7.91
CA ASN A 242 25.70 -9.94 7.68
C ASN A 242 25.66 -9.27 6.30
N PRO A 243 24.56 -8.56 5.95
CA PRO A 243 24.47 -7.94 4.64
C PRO A 243 25.56 -6.89 4.47
N GLU A 244 26.28 -6.94 3.35
CA GLU A 244 26.95 -5.75 2.83
C GLU A 244 25.88 -4.87 2.22
N GLU A 245 25.78 -3.61 2.64
CA GLU A 245 24.77 -2.68 2.15
C GLU A 245 25.45 -1.60 1.30
N THR A 246 25.19 -1.64 -0.01
CA THR A 246 25.67 -0.64 -0.97
C THR A 246 24.46 -0.06 -1.70
N ASP A 247 24.25 1.26 -1.62
CA ASP A 247 23.10 1.96 -2.22
C ASP A 247 21.72 1.34 -1.85
N GLY A 248 21.58 0.83 -0.62
CA GLY A 248 20.35 0.18 -0.13
C GLY A 248 20.12 -1.24 -0.69
N ILE A 249 21.08 -1.79 -1.42
CA ILE A 249 21.09 -3.18 -1.87
C ILE A 249 21.85 -4.00 -0.82
N LYS A 250 21.15 -4.98 -0.23
CA LYS A 250 21.74 -5.96 0.68
C LYS A 250 22.28 -7.12 -0.14
N GLU A 251 23.58 -7.34 -0.06
CA GLU A 251 24.25 -8.49 -0.66
C GLU A 251 24.81 -9.41 0.43
N GLY A 252 24.97 -10.69 0.08
CA GLY A 252 25.48 -11.72 0.98
C GLY A 252 24.48 -12.83 1.28
N PRO A 253 24.82 -13.70 2.24
CA PRO A 253 24.07 -14.91 2.54
C PRO A 253 22.62 -14.61 2.92
N ILE A 254 21.71 -15.35 2.28
CA ILE A 254 20.28 -15.25 2.52
C ILE A 254 19.74 -16.55 3.10
N THR A 255 18.72 -16.41 3.95
CA THR A 255 17.91 -17.51 4.45
C THR A 255 16.52 -17.36 3.88
N PHE A 256 16.08 -18.31 3.06
CA PHE A 256 14.75 -18.31 2.46
C PHE A 256 13.68 -18.63 3.51
N THR A 257 12.70 -17.74 3.64
CA THR A 257 11.61 -17.86 4.62
C THR A 257 10.25 -18.10 3.98
N GLY A 258 10.21 -18.37 2.68
CA GLY A 258 9.00 -18.70 1.93
C GLY A 258 8.61 -17.64 0.92
N PHE A 259 7.74 -18.03 -0.01
CA PHE A 259 6.91 -17.14 -0.82
C PHE A 259 5.64 -16.82 -0.02
N GLN A 260 5.41 -15.54 0.27
CA GLN A 260 4.39 -15.06 1.18
C GLN A 260 3.23 -14.45 0.43
N GLU A 261 2.03 -14.98 0.65
CA GLU A 261 0.78 -14.43 0.14
C GLU A 261 0.38 -13.15 0.90
N TYR A 262 -0.22 -12.19 0.21
CA TYR A 262 -0.97 -11.11 0.82
C TYR A 262 -2.39 -11.59 1.13
N ILE A 263 -3.09 -10.94 2.07
CA ILE A 263 -4.43 -11.38 2.48
C ILE A 263 -5.45 -11.43 1.33
N LEU A 264 -5.32 -10.56 0.32
CA LEU A 264 -6.19 -10.62 -0.87
C LEU A 264 -6.02 -11.94 -1.64
N ASP A 265 -4.81 -12.50 -1.66
CA ASP A 265 -4.46 -13.65 -2.49
C ASP A 265 -5.23 -14.92 -2.11
N ARG A 266 -5.67 -15.02 -0.84
CA ARG A 266 -6.50 -16.15 -0.38
C ARG A 266 -7.80 -16.27 -1.16
N HIS A 267 -8.28 -15.15 -1.70
CA HIS A 267 -9.52 -15.07 -2.46
C HIS A 267 -9.29 -15.28 -3.96
N LEU A 268 -8.06 -15.38 -4.43
CA LEU A 268 -7.80 -15.59 -5.85
C LEU A 268 -8.10 -17.03 -6.24
N VAL A 269 -8.84 -17.17 -7.34
CA VAL A 269 -9.21 -18.46 -7.92
C VAL A 269 -8.95 -18.48 -9.43
N LEU A 270 -8.59 -19.65 -9.96
CA LEU A 270 -8.60 -19.89 -11.40
C LEU A 270 -10.05 -20.01 -11.88
N THR A 271 -10.42 -19.28 -12.93
CA THR A 271 -11.82 -19.28 -13.43
C THR A 271 -12.20 -20.60 -14.10
N LYS A 272 -11.22 -21.33 -14.62
CA LYS A 272 -11.42 -22.58 -15.36
C LYS A 272 -12.11 -23.66 -14.53
N ASP A 273 -11.70 -23.81 -13.27
CA ASP A 273 -12.17 -24.87 -12.38
C ASP A 273 -12.51 -24.36 -10.98
N ASN A 274 -12.41 -23.05 -10.77
CA ASN A 274 -12.64 -22.38 -9.51
C ASN A 274 -11.72 -22.83 -8.37
N SER A 275 -10.55 -23.38 -8.69
CA SER A 275 -9.53 -23.73 -7.70
C SER A 275 -8.84 -22.48 -7.13
N SER A 276 -8.58 -22.49 -5.83
CA SER A 276 -7.80 -21.44 -5.16
C SER A 276 -6.35 -21.43 -5.66
N LEU A 277 -5.73 -20.25 -5.67
CA LEU A 277 -4.30 -20.07 -5.95
C LEU A 277 -3.41 -20.48 -4.76
N THR A 278 -3.93 -20.53 -3.53
CA THR A 278 -3.14 -20.88 -2.33
C THR A 278 -2.49 -22.26 -2.40
N PRO A 279 -3.14 -23.35 -2.87
CA PRO A 279 -2.47 -24.62 -3.13
C PRO A 279 -1.27 -24.52 -4.10
N ILE A 280 -1.33 -23.62 -5.09
CA ILE A 280 -0.22 -23.37 -6.02
C ILE A 280 0.92 -22.66 -5.29
N ALA A 281 0.62 -21.63 -4.48
CA ALA A 281 1.60 -20.97 -3.62
C ALA A 281 2.30 -21.96 -2.67
N LYS A 282 1.54 -22.89 -2.04
CA LYS A 282 2.09 -23.96 -1.21
C LYS A 282 3.04 -24.88 -1.97
N LYS A 283 2.69 -25.25 -3.20
CA LYS A 283 3.53 -26.07 -4.07
C LYS A 283 4.83 -25.35 -4.45
N ILE A 284 4.76 -24.05 -4.77
CA ILE A 284 5.93 -23.21 -5.03
C ILE A 284 6.82 -23.12 -3.76
N ASN A 285 6.22 -22.97 -2.58
CA ASN A 285 6.91 -23.02 -1.28
C ASN A 285 7.60 -24.37 -0.98
N GLY A 286 7.14 -25.45 -1.62
CA GLY A 286 7.79 -26.76 -1.57
C GLY A 286 9.15 -26.82 -2.30
N PHE A 287 9.59 -25.72 -2.95
CA PHE A 287 10.90 -25.61 -3.59
C PHE A 287 12.06 -26.04 -2.66
N ALA A 288 12.08 -25.50 -1.44
CA ALA A 288 13.11 -25.74 -0.45
C ALA A 288 12.49 -25.66 0.96
N PRO A 289 13.02 -26.41 1.94
CA PRO A 289 12.62 -26.25 3.33
C PRO A 289 12.74 -24.80 3.79
N LEU A 290 11.79 -24.33 4.60
CA LEU A 290 11.89 -23.02 5.23
C LEU A 290 13.20 -22.92 6.04
N ASN A 291 13.81 -21.75 6.02
CA ASN A 291 15.13 -21.46 6.59
C ASN A 291 16.32 -22.11 5.86
N THR A 292 16.13 -22.58 4.63
CA THR A 292 17.27 -22.98 3.77
C THR A 292 18.16 -21.77 3.49
N LYS A 293 19.47 -21.96 3.65
CA LYS A 293 20.48 -20.94 3.40
C LYS A 293 21.01 -21.04 1.97
N PHE A 294 21.22 -19.90 1.36
CA PHE A 294 21.87 -19.74 0.07
C PHE A 294 23.00 -18.71 0.22
N ASP A 295 24.06 -18.89 -0.56
CA ASP A 295 25.23 -18.01 -0.51
C ASP A 295 24.88 -16.56 -0.88
N ASP A 296 23.93 -16.38 -1.79
CA ASP A 296 23.36 -15.09 -2.20
C ASP A 296 22.01 -15.30 -2.93
N GLN A 297 21.41 -14.20 -3.39
CA GLN A 297 20.17 -14.22 -4.16
C GLN A 297 20.32 -14.90 -5.54
N LYS A 298 21.52 -14.88 -6.12
CA LYS A 298 21.80 -15.53 -7.40
C LYS A 298 21.82 -17.04 -7.27
N ALA A 299 22.46 -17.57 -6.23
CA ALA A 299 22.48 -18.99 -5.90
C ALA A 299 21.06 -19.51 -5.60
N PHE A 300 20.25 -18.73 -4.89
CA PHE A 300 18.83 -19.01 -4.72
C PHE A 300 18.10 -19.09 -6.07
N LEU A 301 18.26 -18.07 -6.93
CA LEU A 301 17.56 -18.02 -8.22
C LEU A 301 17.99 -19.16 -9.14
N ASP A 302 19.28 -19.48 -9.20
CA ASP A 302 19.82 -20.59 -9.98
C ASP A 302 19.26 -21.93 -9.49
N ALA A 303 19.10 -22.12 -8.18
CA ALA A 303 18.48 -23.31 -7.62
C ALA A 303 16.97 -23.35 -7.88
N PHE A 304 16.27 -22.21 -7.73
CA PHE A 304 14.84 -22.09 -7.90
C PHE A 304 14.41 -22.36 -9.34
N THR A 305 15.07 -21.73 -10.31
CA THR A 305 14.78 -21.88 -11.75
C THR A 305 15.04 -23.29 -12.29
N LYS A 306 15.99 -24.02 -11.70
CA LYS A 306 16.28 -25.43 -12.04
C LYS A 306 15.35 -26.42 -11.34
N SER A 307 14.55 -25.96 -10.37
CA SER A 307 13.67 -26.83 -9.60
C SER A 307 12.44 -27.26 -10.41
N PRO A 308 11.88 -28.46 -10.16
CA PRO A 308 10.65 -28.89 -10.82
C PRO A 308 9.44 -27.97 -10.56
N VAL A 309 9.43 -27.26 -9.43
CA VAL A 309 8.30 -26.37 -9.07
C VAL A 309 8.30 -25.05 -9.85
N TYR A 310 9.42 -24.68 -10.51
CA TYR A 310 9.47 -23.50 -11.37
C TYR A 310 8.46 -23.57 -12.52
N LYS A 311 8.11 -24.77 -13.00
CA LYS A 311 7.08 -24.92 -14.02
C LYS A 311 5.71 -24.38 -13.59
N GLU A 312 5.41 -24.40 -12.30
CA GLU A 312 4.15 -23.83 -11.77
C GLU A 312 4.12 -22.30 -11.90
N THR A 313 5.28 -21.66 -11.75
CA THR A 313 5.41 -20.20 -11.87
C THR A 313 5.24 -19.75 -13.31
N GLU A 314 5.73 -20.54 -14.28
CA GLU A 314 5.50 -20.33 -15.71
C GLU A 314 4.02 -20.52 -16.09
N ILE A 315 3.33 -21.50 -15.48
CA ILE A 315 1.89 -21.70 -15.68
C ILE A 315 1.12 -20.50 -15.13
N MET A 316 1.47 -20.01 -13.94
CA MET A 316 0.84 -18.83 -13.36
C MET A 316 1.08 -17.57 -14.18
N PHE A 317 2.28 -17.40 -14.72
CA PHE A 317 2.57 -16.33 -15.68
C PHE A 317 1.69 -16.42 -16.94
N LYS A 318 1.46 -17.62 -17.50
CA LYS A 318 0.53 -17.77 -18.63
C LYS A 318 -0.89 -17.37 -18.27
N ASN A 319 -1.36 -17.72 -17.08
CA ASN A 319 -2.67 -17.29 -16.60
C ASN A 319 -2.73 -15.75 -16.50
N SER A 320 -1.70 -15.09 -15.96
CA SER A 320 -1.71 -13.64 -15.75
C SER A 320 -1.75 -12.78 -17.01
N ILE A 321 -1.48 -13.38 -18.17
CA ILE A 321 -1.62 -12.74 -19.49
C ILE A 321 -2.71 -13.38 -20.37
N THR A 322 -3.53 -14.27 -19.79
CA THR A 322 -4.72 -14.82 -20.44
C THR A 322 -5.97 -14.20 -19.84
N ARG A 323 -6.66 -13.36 -20.62
CA ARG A 323 -7.85 -12.64 -20.16
C ARG A 323 -8.89 -13.57 -19.53
N GLY A 324 -9.38 -13.20 -18.36
CA GLY A 324 -10.46 -13.88 -17.65
C GLY A 324 -10.02 -15.20 -17.01
N SER A 325 -8.72 -15.44 -16.84
CA SER A 325 -8.20 -16.69 -16.27
C SER A 325 -8.21 -16.73 -14.73
N VAL A 326 -8.22 -15.57 -14.08
CA VAL A 326 -8.20 -15.43 -12.62
C VAL A 326 -9.30 -14.48 -12.17
N ALA A 327 -9.88 -14.75 -11.01
CA ALA A 327 -10.90 -13.94 -10.36
C ALA A 327 -10.66 -13.86 -8.85
N ILE A 328 -11.28 -12.88 -8.20
CA ILE A 328 -11.45 -12.82 -6.75
C ILE A 328 -12.80 -13.46 -6.40
N ARG A 329 -12.78 -14.48 -5.55
CA ARG A 329 -13.95 -15.18 -5.02
C ARG A 329 -14.50 -14.45 -3.80
N LEU A 330 -15.73 -13.96 -3.91
CA LEU A 330 -16.47 -13.33 -2.83
C LEU A 330 -17.05 -14.36 -1.85
N VAL A 331 -17.48 -13.89 -0.67
CA VAL A 331 -18.08 -14.73 0.39
C VAL A 331 -19.37 -15.43 -0.06
N ASP A 332 -20.14 -14.81 -0.95
CA ASP A 332 -21.38 -15.37 -1.50
C ASP A 332 -21.14 -16.40 -2.62
N GLY A 333 -19.88 -16.60 -3.03
CA GLY A 333 -19.52 -17.51 -4.10
C GLY A 333 -19.37 -16.86 -5.47
N GLU A 334 -19.66 -15.57 -5.63
CA GLU A 334 -19.46 -14.86 -6.90
C GLU A 334 -17.96 -14.68 -7.22
N ASN A 335 -17.63 -14.68 -8.51
CA ASN A 335 -16.30 -14.39 -9.03
C ASN A 335 -16.24 -12.98 -9.64
N VAL A 336 -15.34 -12.14 -9.13
CA VAL A 336 -15.00 -10.83 -9.70
C VAL A 336 -13.75 -10.99 -10.56
N LEU A 337 -13.88 -10.80 -11.88
CA LEU A 337 -12.74 -10.94 -12.80
C LEU A 337 -11.67 -9.89 -12.50
N ILE A 338 -10.41 -10.33 -12.49
CA ILE A 338 -9.24 -9.45 -12.36
C ILE A 338 -8.48 -9.32 -13.67
N GLU A 339 -7.74 -8.22 -13.81
CA GLU A 339 -7.00 -7.90 -15.02
C GLU A 339 -5.92 -8.95 -15.28
N THR A 340 -6.08 -9.64 -16.41
CA THR A 340 -5.25 -10.76 -16.88
C THR A 340 -5.04 -10.74 -18.39
N GLY A 341 -5.44 -9.67 -19.08
CA GLY A 341 -5.39 -9.55 -20.54
C GLY A 341 -4.21 -8.72 -21.07
N LEU A 342 -3.34 -8.21 -20.20
CA LEU A 342 -2.24 -7.32 -20.60
C LEU A 342 -1.08 -8.10 -21.22
N VAL A 343 -0.81 -7.85 -22.50
CA VAL A 343 0.32 -8.42 -23.26
C VAL A 343 1.14 -7.27 -23.87
N PRO A 344 2.42 -7.09 -23.50
CA PRO A 344 3.16 -7.85 -22.47
C PRO A 344 2.62 -7.63 -21.06
N PHE A 345 2.93 -8.55 -20.15
CA PHE A 345 2.60 -8.45 -18.72
C PHE A 345 2.97 -7.08 -18.15
N LYS A 346 2.11 -6.55 -17.27
CA LYS A 346 2.29 -5.24 -16.63
C LYS A 346 2.31 -5.42 -15.11
N PRO A 347 3.51 -5.43 -14.48
CA PRO A 347 3.64 -5.41 -13.04
C PRO A 347 2.86 -4.23 -12.45
N GLY A 348 2.22 -4.44 -11.31
CA GLY A 348 1.36 -3.43 -10.66
C GLY A 348 -0.01 -3.23 -11.30
N SER A 349 -0.23 -3.64 -12.56
CA SER A 349 -1.57 -3.63 -13.18
C SER A 349 -2.26 -4.99 -13.08
N THR A 350 -1.60 -6.03 -13.59
CA THR A 350 -2.13 -7.40 -13.58
C THR A 350 -2.35 -7.89 -12.15
N PHE A 351 -3.47 -8.58 -11.90
CA PHE A 351 -3.95 -9.07 -10.60
C PHE A 351 -4.28 -8.02 -9.51
N SER A 352 -3.68 -6.82 -9.57
CA SER A 352 -3.99 -5.71 -8.65
C SER A 352 -5.19 -4.87 -9.11
N HIS A 353 -5.85 -5.21 -10.21
CA HIS A 353 -6.99 -4.48 -10.75
C HIS A 353 -8.10 -5.43 -11.18
N VAL A 354 -9.34 -4.92 -11.24
CA VAL A 354 -10.44 -5.64 -11.88
C VAL A 354 -10.29 -5.61 -13.41
N ASP A 355 -10.88 -6.58 -14.10
CA ASP A 355 -10.82 -6.69 -15.57
C ASP A 355 -11.34 -5.40 -16.25
N PHE A 356 -10.52 -4.83 -17.14
CA PHE A 356 -10.79 -3.50 -17.66
C PHE A 356 -12.07 -3.39 -18.51
N ASP A 357 -12.39 -4.40 -19.33
CA ASP A 357 -13.55 -4.33 -20.24
C ASP A 357 -14.81 -4.77 -19.50
N ALA A 358 -14.72 -5.79 -18.64
CA ALA A 358 -15.86 -6.32 -17.89
C ALA A 358 -16.49 -5.28 -16.98
N PHE A 359 -15.68 -4.38 -16.40
CA PHE A 359 -16.13 -3.40 -15.43
C PHE A 359 -16.22 -1.97 -15.98
N GLY A 360 -16.01 -1.76 -17.28
CA GLY A 360 -15.86 -0.43 -17.83
C GLY A 360 -17.10 0.45 -17.80
N ASN A 361 -18.28 -0.18 -17.83
CA ASN A 361 -19.60 0.45 -17.79
C ASN A 361 -20.45 -0.15 -16.65
N THR A 362 -19.83 -0.33 -15.48
CA THR A 362 -20.48 -0.93 -14.30
C THR A 362 -20.12 -0.13 -13.05
N THR A 363 -20.85 -0.35 -11.95
CA THR A 363 -20.61 0.37 -10.68
C THR A 363 -19.22 0.09 -10.10
N ASP A 364 -18.58 -1.00 -10.50
CA ASP A 364 -17.27 -1.44 -10.03
C ASP A 364 -16.12 -0.99 -10.94
N PHE A 365 -16.29 0.14 -11.64
CA PHE A 365 -15.30 0.69 -12.57
C PHE A 365 -14.00 1.18 -11.91
N LEU A 366 -14.04 1.47 -10.60
CA LEU A 366 -13.03 2.26 -9.91
C LEU A 366 -11.66 1.58 -9.88
N MET A 367 -11.63 0.26 -9.61
CA MET A 367 -10.38 -0.50 -9.50
C MET A 367 -9.86 -1.04 -10.84
N ARG A 368 -10.18 -0.39 -11.96
CA ARG A 368 -9.58 -0.67 -13.26
C ARG A 368 -8.19 -0.02 -13.35
N PHE A 369 -7.27 -0.64 -14.08
CA PHE A 369 -5.88 -0.15 -14.20
C PHE A 369 -5.72 1.17 -14.97
N LYS A 370 -6.79 1.68 -15.60
CA LYS A 370 -6.83 3.00 -16.23
C LYS A 370 -8.06 3.75 -15.76
N ALA A 371 -7.83 4.97 -15.26
CA ALA A 371 -8.90 5.87 -14.92
C ALA A 371 -9.65 6.37 -16.17
N PRO A 372 -10.97 6.52 -16.09
CA PRO A 372 -11.74 7.09 -17.18
C PRO A 372 -11.41 8.58 -17.36
N ARG A 373 -11.41 9.04 -18.62
CA ARG A 373 -11.16 10.44 -18.99
C ARG A 373 -12.46 11.14 -19.34
N GLN A 374 -12.45 12.47 -19.26
CA GLN A 374 -13.58 13.32 -19.66
C GLN A 374 -14.87 13.08 -18.85
N VAL A 375 -14.74 12.50 -17.66
CA VAL A 375 -15.84 12.23 -16.74
C VAL A 375 -15.42 12.62 -15.34
N ILE A 376 -16.36 13.12 -14.55
CA ILE A 376 -16.13 13.42 -13.14
C ILE A 376 -16.73 12.32 -12.28
N LEU A 377 -16.24 12.19 -11.05
CA LEU A 377 -16.64 11.12 -10.12
C LEU A 377 -18.16 11.11 -9.88
N ASP A 378 -18.77 12.29 -9.77
CA ASP A 378 -20.20 12.46 -9.54
C ASP A 378 -21.07 11.93 -10.69
N ASP A 379 -20.54 11.95 -11.91
CA ASP A 379 -21.25 11.48 -13.11
C ASP A 379 -21.21 9.95 -13.22
N LEU A 380 -20.23 9.30 -12.59
CA LEU A 380 -20.00 7.86 -12.75
C LEU A 380 -20.82 7.00 -11.79
N SER A 381 -21.22 7.53 -10.64
CA SER A 381 -22.07 6.76 -9.72
C SER A 381 -23.47 6.45 -10.30
N PRO A 382 -24.18 7.40 -10.94
CA PRO A 382 -25.53 7.16 -11.50
C PRO A 382 -25.55 6.41 -12.83
N ILE A 383 -24.47 6.49 -13.64
CA ILE A 383 -24.44 5.95 -15.03
C ILE A 383 -24.33 4.41 -15.06
N ASN A 384 -24.02 3.79 -13.93
CA ASN A 384 -23.45 2.45 -13.91
C ASN A 384 -24.42 1.32 -13.47
N GLY A 385 -25.72 1.59 -13.46
CA GLY A 385 -26.78 0.56 -13.49
C GLY A 385 -27.84 0.68 -12.40
N ASP A 386 -27.56 1.41 -11.32
CA ASP A 386 -28.51 1.68 -10.22
C ASP A 386 -28.55 3.18 -9.92
N PRO A 387 -29.65 3.89 -10.24
CA PRO A 387 -29.77 5.33 -10.00
C PRO A 387 -29.82 5.71 -8.52
N GLU A 388 -30.06 4.76 -7.61
CA GLU A 388 -30.02 4.97 -6.16
C GLU A 388 -28.61 4.79 -5.59
N TYR A 389 -27.74 4.07 -6.32
CA TYR A 389 -26.35 3.87 -5.95
C TYR A 389 -25.52 5.12 -6.28
N THR A 390 -24.89 5.70 -5.26
CA THR A 390 -24.15 6.97 -5.41
C THR A 390 -22.73 6.91 -4.86
N ASN A 391 -22.37 5.82 -4.16
CA ASN A 391 -21.00 5.60 -3.72
C ASN A 391 -20.08 5.31 -4.92
N PRO A 392 -18.95 6.02 -5.09
CA PRO A 392 -18.01 5.71 -6.17
C PRO A 392 -17.26 4.38 -6.00
N ILE A 393 -17.21 3.82 -4.78
CA ILE A 393 -16.63 2.50 -4.53
C ILE A 393 -17.72 1.45 -4.76
N GLY A 394 -17.68 0.73 -5.89
CA GLY A 394 -18.72 -0.21 -6.28
C GLY A 394 -18.99 -1.38 -5.30
N PRO A 395 -20.16 -2.02 -5.38
CA PRO A 395 -20.61 -3.04 -4.43
C PRO A 395 -19.74 -4.30 -4.42
N LYS A 396 -19.15 -4.70 -5.55
CA LYS A 396 -18.22 -5.83 -5.59
C LYS A 396 -16.91 -5.46 -4.94
N ILE A 397 -16.41 -4.24 -5.15
CA ILE A 397 -15.22 -3.75 -4.45
C ILE A 397 -15.46 -3.70 -2.94
N ILE A 398 -16.61 -3.20 -2.49
CA ILE A 398 -17.02 -3.23 -1.07
C ILE A 398 -17.03 -4.68 -0.55
N SER A 399 -17.62 -5.61 -1.28
CA SER A 399 -17.66 -7.04 -0.91
C SER A 399 -16.28 -7.66 -0.82
N ILE A 400 -15.31 -7.26 -1.65
CA ILE A 400 -13.91 -7.68 -1.54
C ILE A 400 -13.33 -7.21 -0.21
N PHE A 401 -13.42 -5.92 0.12
CA PHE A 401 -12.91 -5.41 1.40
C PHE A 401 -13.61 -6.02 2.62
N LYS A 402 -14.91 -6.32 2.51
CA LYS A 402 -15.65 -7.05 3.55
C LYS A 402 -15.09 -8.45 3.74
N SER A 403 -14.72 -9.11 2.64
CA SER A 403 -14.07 -10.43 2.65
C SER A 403 -12.68 -10.37 3.29
N LEU A 404 -11.95 -9.26 3.14
CA LEU A 404 -10.66 -9.05 3.84
C LEU A 404 -10.83 -8.85 5.36
N GLY A 405 -12.01 -8.40 5.80
CA GLY A 405 -12.33 -8.19 7.22
C GLY A 405 -12.55 -6.72 7.61
N TYR A 406 -12.66 -5.81 6.64
CA TYR A 406 -13.08 -4.44 6.95
C TYR A 406 -14.55 -4.40 7.37
N PRO A 407 -14.90 -3.64 8.43
CA PRO A 407 -16.28 -3.36 8.77
C PRO A 407 -16.90 -2.38 7.76
N MET A 408 -18.16 -2.60 7.39
CA MET A 408 -18.91 -1.79 6.41
C MET A 408 -20.04 -1.03 7.10
N LYS A 409 -20.32 0.19 6.65
CA LYS A 409 -21.53 0.92 7.08
C LYS A 409 -22.78 0.29 6.45
N GLU A 410 -23.89 0.30 7.20
CA GLU A 410 -25.18 -0.28 6.78
C GLU A 410 -25.72 0.35 5.48
N ASN A 411 -25.46 1.65 5.24
CA ASN A 411 -25.89 2.40 4.05
C ASN A 411 -24.74 2.73 3.08
N SER A 412 -23.78 1.81 2.92
CA SER A 412 -22.62 2.01 2.05
C SER A 412 -22.96 2.19 0.55
N SER A 413 -24.22 2.01 0.13
CA SER A 413 -24.68 2.24 -1.24
C SER A 413 -24.94 3.71 -1.61
N THR A 414 -25.22 4.57 -0.62
CA THR A 414 -25.62 5.96 -0.86
C THR A 414 -24.59 6.94 -0.33
N PHE A 415 -23.99 7.76 -1.20
CA PHE A 415 -23.09 8.83 -0.82
C PHE A 415 -23.13 9.99 -1.83
N LYS A 416 -23.27 11.23 -1.35
CA LYS A 416 -23.08 12.43 -2.17
C LYS A 416 -22.10 13.36 -1.47
N ILE A 417 -21.04 13.76 -2.17
CA ILE A 417 -20.22 14.89 -1.71
C ILE A 417 -21.09 16.13 -1.84
N ILE A 418 -21.44 16.75 -0.71
CA ILE A 418 -22.13 18.04 -0.72
C ILE A 418 -21.08 19.08 -1.12
N SER A 419 -21.12 19.55 -2.37
CA SER A 419 -20.33 20.71 -2.78
C SER A 419 -20.85 21.93 -2.01
N ASN A 420 -20.06 22.46 -1.07
CA ASN A 420 -20.34 23.79 -0.52
C ASN A 420 -20.11 24.83 -1.63
N GLN A 421 -21.17 25.21 -2.35
CA GLN A 421 -21.16 26.26 -3.38
C GLN A 421 -20.95 27.69 -2.84
N ASN A 422 -20.51 27.87 -1.60
CA ASN A 422 -20.10 29.18 -1.10
C ASN A 422 -18.68 29.52 -1.58
N GLN A 423 -18.51 29.68 -2.90
CA GLN A 423 -17.30 30.25 -3.53
C GLN A 423 -17.55 31.64 -4.14
N ASP A 424 -18.60 32.35 -3.71
CA ASP A 424 -18.91 33.71 -4.19
C ASP A 424 -17.96 34.83 -3.70
N SER A 425 -16.83 34.49 -3.07
CA SER A 425 -15.85 35.48 -2.60
C SER A 425 -14.49 35.43 -3.30
N LEU A 426 -14.34 34.75 -4.43
CA LEU A 426 -13.05 34.67 -5.16
C LEU A 426 -12.85 35.69 -6.30
N THR A 427 -13.72 36.69 -6.43
CA THR A 427 -13.47 37.82 -7.35
C THR A 427 -13.84 39.16 -6.73
N LYS A 428 -13.01 39.69 -5.82
CA LYS A 428 -12.87 41.14 -5.59
C LYS A 428 -11.53 41.44 -4.91
N PRO A 429 -10.69 42.33 -5.46
CA PRO A 429 -9.46 42.74 -4.77
C PRO A 429 -9.83 43.66 -3.60
N SER A 430 -9.74 43.16 -2.38
CA SER A 430 -9.86 44.00 -1.19
C SER A 430 -8.52 44.68 -0.90
N GLN A 431 -8.41 45.94 -1.33
CA GLN A 431 -7.51 46.89 -0.69
C GLN A 431 -7.91 47.02 0.77
N ASN A 432 -7.06 46.58 1.69
CA ASN A 432 -6.76 47.38 2.88
C ASN A 432 -5.52 46.85 3.60
N SER A 433 -4.52 47.73 3.60
CA SER A 433 -3.39 47.76 4.50
C SER A 433 -3.81 47.64 5.97
N ASN A 434 -3.15 46.77 6.73
CA ASN A 434 -2.65 47.15 8.06
C ASN A 434 -1.47 46.28 8.49
N LYS A 435 -0.40 47.00 8.85
CA LYS A 435 0.83 46.49 9.48
C LYS A 435 0.50 45.88 10.85
N THR A 436 1.01 44.67 11.11
CA THR A 436 1.37 44.29 12.48
C THR A 436 2.66 43.48 12.49
N LYS A 437 3.55 43.85 13.42
CA LYS A 437 4.93 43.40 13.65
C LYS A 437 5.07 41.88 13.80
N LEU A 438 6.07 41.31 13.13
CA LEU A 438 6.70 40.05 13.50
C LEU A 438 7.52 40.23 14.79
N THR A 439 7.40 39.28 15.71
CA THR A 439 8.34 39.06 16.84
C THR A 439 9.18 37.81 16.59
N THR A 440 10.49 37.98 16.77
CA THR A 440 11.61 37.16 16.26
C THR A 440 11.85 35.83 16.99
N GLU A 441 10.85 35.23 17.64
CA GLU A 441 11.06 34.00 18.44
C GLU A 441 10.56 32.71 17.77
N GLN A 442 9.82 32.78 16.66
CA GLN A 442 9.35 31.59 15.92
C GLN A 442 10.32 31.08 14.84
N GLN A 443 11.43 31.77 14.56
CA GLN A 443 12.40 31.36 13.53
C GLN A 443 13.49 30.40 14.03
N GLN A 444 13.66 30.19 15.34
CA GLN A 444 14.71 29.30 15.86
C GLN A 444 14.27 27.85 16.08
N GLN A 445 12.97 27.55 16.11
CA GLN A 445 12.48 26.16 16.24
C GLN A 445 12.28 25.45 14.90
N GLN A 446 12.10 26.20 13.79
CA GLN A 446 11.98 25.65 12.43
C GLN A 446 13.33 25.29 11.79
N GLN A 447 14.45 25.75 12.36
CA GLN A 447 15.79 25.56 11.80
C GLN A 447 16.52 24.32 12.39
N GLN A 448 15.99 23.71 13.45
CA GLN A 448 16.56 22.48 14.05
C GLN A 448 15.92 21.18 13.53
N THR A 449 14.72 21.22 12.94
CA THR A 449 14.09 20.04 12.30
C THR A 449 14.55 19.82 10.86
N ASN A 450 15.05 20.86 10.18
CA ASN A 450 15.48 20.79 8.78
C ASN A 450 16.94 20.33 8.59
N ASN A 451 17.71 20.12 9.66
CA ASN A 451 19.13 19.75 9.59
C ASN A 451 19.41 18.23 9.67
N ALA A 452 18.38 17.38 9.70
CA ALA A 452 18.54 15.93 9.74
C ALA A 452 18.52 15.24 8.36
N PHE A 453 18.32 15.97 7.25
CA PHE A 453 18.17 15.38 5.92
C PHE A 453 19.15 15.88 4.85
N THR A 454 20.18 16.65 5.23
CA THR A 454 21.15 17.26 4.30
C THR A 454 22.57 16.73 4.50
N ILE A 455 22.74 15.42 4.58
CA ILE A 455 24.07 14.78 4.47
C ILE A 455 23.94 13.55 3.59
N THR A 456 24.14 13.72 2.28
CA THR A 456 24.84 12.81 1.34
C THR A 456 24.51 13.17 -0.12
N THR A 457 24.92 14.35 -0.55
CA THR A 457 25.13 14.60 -1.99
C THR A 457 26.45 15.33 -2.16
N ASN A 458 27.52 14.56 -2.35
CA ASN A 458 28.71 14.97 -3.09
C ASN A 458 29.69 13.79 -3.20
N THR A 459 29.56 12.98 -4.25
CA THR A 459 30.73 12.44 -4.97
C THR A 459 30.35 11.90 -6.36
N LEU A 460 30.63 12.74 -7.35
CA LEU A 460 31.26 12.51 -8.65
C LEU A 460 30.96 11.25 -9.51
N LEU A 461 30.50 11.57 -10.74
CA LEU A 461 30.71 10.97 -12.07
C LEU A 461 31.64 9.73 -12.27
N LEU A 462 31.20 8.95 -13.28
CA LEU A 462 31.87 7.92 -14.10
C LEU A 462 31.81 6.47 -13.58
N PHE A 463 30.88 5.67 -14.11
CA PHE A 463 31.11 4.65 -15.15
C PHE A 463 29.79 3.97 -15.57
N LEU A 464 29.66 3.68 -16.86
CA LEU A 464 28.55 2.94 -17.47
C LEU A 464 28.56 1.46 -17.07
N SER A 465 27.40 0.90 -16.73
CA SER A 465 26.81 -0.23 -17.48
C SER A 465 25.42 -0.61 -16.95
N SER A 466 24.44 -0.53 -17.86
CA SER A 466 23.22 -1.36 -18.00
C SER A 466 22.45 -1.82 -16.75
N PHE A 467 21.35 -1.12 -16.43
CA PHE A 467 20.07 -1.74 -16.02
C PHE A 467 18.92 -0.81 -16.39
N LEU A 468 18.16 -1.20 -17.42
CA LEU A 468 17.04 -0.44 -17.98
C LEU A 468 15.70 -0.96 -17.43
N ILE A 469 14.98 -0.05 -16.78
CA ILE A 469 13.58 0.32 -17.02
C ILE A 469 12.55 -0.83 -17.09
N SER A 470 11.89 -1.07 -15.95
CA SER A 470 10.52 -1.60 -15.89
C SER A 470 9.70 -0.70 -14.95
N ASN A 471 9.09 0.34 -15.51
CA ASN A 471 7.96 1.06 -14.95
C ASN A 471 7.20 1.64 -16.15
N LEU A 472 6.06 1.03 -16.50
CA LEU A 472 5.28 1.42 -17.67
C LEU A 472 3.79 1.51 -17.31
N LEU A 473 3.23 2.69 -17.59
CA LEU A 473 1.81 3.03 -17.84
C LEU A 473 0.90 3.29 -16.63
N LEU A 474 0.74 4.59 -16.34
CA LEU A 474 -0.52 5.25 -15.97
C LEU A 474 -0.85 6.27 -17.08
#